data_AF-A0A1T3CTW5-F1
#
_entry.id   AF-A0A1T3CTW5-F1
#
_cell.length_a   1.000
_cell.length_b   1.000
_cell.length_c   1.000
_cell.angle_alpha   90.00
_cell.angle_beta   90.00
_cell.angle_gamma   90.00
#
_symmetry.space_group_name_H-M   'P 1'
#
loop_
_entity.id
_entity.type
_entity.pdbx_description
1 polymer ?
#
loop_
_entity_poly.entity_id
_entity_poly.type
_entity_poly.pdbx_seq_one_letter_code
_entity_poly.pdbx_strand_id
1 'polypeptide(L)'
;MSDQLGRLPRVQQGNSVDDFFSQLEYKEKETNNPFVTWFGELYFEYHRGTYTTQAKTKLNNRRAEIFLHDLEYLATLASIQQNSTYRYPKKDIDEMWEKVLLCQFHDCLPGSSIEMCYDDTDKLYDEVFSVGNTALTNVATALQLNLQPTDSANLVVVNTLDWDRIGLVPLPAAAHSEGNQKFSFYRCGPGISPLQPLSGVSFQAATISETSKGVWVLSNSQYRVTVTQGTIISLYDLRRDREIIPNGARANQLVVFGDMPLYHQAWDVETYHLSQGRELQGEVSYLAESGPERVSVTTVTKISESSSIKTTISLSVVIDPQEESHVECSADVDWHENMKFLKVQFPVDIYNTRASYETQFGIVERPTHYNTSWDMAKFEVCCHKWADLSEAGYGVSILNDSKYGFATSGNMMRLSLLRSPKAPDANADMGRHHIKWGIFPHKGPVGWQTVKKGFEFNFPIRIASCPNEIRSPGLSASPVKLRGGLGLVLDTIKRAEDDTDVSFDNLPTREGKSIVCRVYDAIGGKNRAFLETGHAKIQKAWKCNLLEDDLEELPIVNGCVEIELQRFELATYRLLLD
;
A
#
# COMPACT_ATOMS: atom_id res chain seq x y z
N MET A 1 47.52 28.36 19.31
CA MET A 1 47.30 29.20 20.49
C MET A 1 46.35 28.46 21.41
N SER A 2 46.77 28.10 22.62
CA SER A 2 45.87 27.46 23.61
C SER A 2 44.99 28.53 24.26
N ASP A 3 43.70 28.23 24.44
CA ASP A 3 42.77 29.12 25.14
C ASP A 3 43.09 29.13 26.65
N GLN A 4 43.92 30.09 27.05
CA GLN A 4 44.32 30.27 28.46
C GLN A 4 43.25 30.99 29.30
N LEU A 5 42.23 31.57 28.66
CA LEU A 5 41.17 32.34 29.33
C LEU A 5 39.89 31.53 29.53
N GLY A 6 39.81 30.32 28.97
CA GLY A 6 38.67 29.41 29.12
C GLY A 6 37.37 29.92 28.49
N ARG A 7 37.48 30.72 27.42
CA ARG A 7 36.32 31.32 26.74
C ARG A 7 35.76 30.45 25.61
N LEU A 8 36.54 29.48 25.14
CA LEU A 8 36.13 28.53 24.12
C LEU A 8 35.66 27.23 24.78
N PRO A 9 34.62 26.58 24.23
CA PRO A 9 34.23 25.26 24.67
C PRO A 9 35.40 24.29 24.47
N ARG A 10 35.60 23.39 25.44
CA ARG A 10 36.63 22.35 25.34
C ARG A 10 36.18 21.31 24.31
N VAL A 11 36.88 21.25 23.18
CA VAL A 11 36.69 20.18 22.18
C VAL A 11 37.47 18.95 22.64
N GLN A 12 36.80 17.80 22.68
CA GLN A 12 37.42 16.50 22.95
C GLN A 12 37.36 15.65 21.68
N GLN A 13 38.51 15.11 21.27
CA GLN A 13 38.62 14.15 20.18
C GLN A 13 38.95 12.77 20.77
N GLY A 14 38.36 11.70 20.23
CA GLY A 14 38.60 10.32 20.66
C GLY A 14 37.46 9.68 21.46
N ASN A 15 36.44 10.44 21.86
CA ASN A 15 35.20 9.86 22.40
C ASN A 15 34.33 9.34 21.25
N SER A 16 33.72 8.18 21.45
CA SER A 16 32.68 7.64 20.57
C SER A 16 31.36 8.38 20.75
N VAL A 17 30.39 8.10 19.87
CA VAL A 17 29.01 8.57 20.02
C VAL A 17 28.36 7.99 21.29
N ASP A 18 28.70 6.74 21.65
CA ASP A 18 28.21 6.09 22.87
C ASP A 18 28.73 6.78 24.14
N ASP A 19 30.00 7.20 24.13
CA ASP A 19 30.59 7.98 25.23
C ASP A 19 29.87 9.32 25.40
N PHE A 20 29.50 9.97 24.28
CA PHE A 20 28.75 11.22 24.30
C PHE A 20 27.35 11.04 24.92
N PHE A 21 26.59 10.02 24.50
CA PHE A 21 25.26 9.76 25.06
C PHE A 21 25.32 9.34 26.53
N SER A 22 26.30 8.52 26.92
CA SER A 22 26.52 8.13 28.32
C SER A 22 26.79 9.35 29.20
N GLN A 23 27.59 10.31 28.72
CA GLN A 23 27.86 11.55 29.44
C GLN A 23 26.63 12.47 29.51
N LEU A 24 25.80 12.51 28.46
CA LEU A 24 24.55 13.26 28.47
C LEU A 24 23.57 12.71 29.51
N GLU A 25 23.36 11.40 29.55
CA GLU A 25 22.50 10.75 30.54
C GLU A 25 23.00 10.94 31.96
N TYR A 26 24.31 10.85 32.17
CA TYR A 26 24.93 11.14 33.47
C TYR A 26 24.64 12.58 33.91
N LYS A 27 24.83 13.56 33.02
CA LYS A 27 24.60 14.98 33.32
C LYS A 27 23.12 15.30 33.54
N GLU A 28 22.21 14.69 32.78
CA GLU A 28 20.77 14.82 32.98
C GLU A 28 20.40 14.42 34.42
N LYS A 29 20.88 13.25 34.86
CA LYS A 29 20.67 12.73 36.23
C LYS A 29 21.33 13.60 37.30
N GLU A 30 22.57 14.04 37.06
CA GLU A 30 23.33 14.88 38.01
C GLU A 30 22.69 16.25 38.21
N THR A 31 22.15 16.84 37.12
CA THR A 31 21.57 18.19 37.13
C THR A 31 20.06 18.21 37.37
N ASN A 32 19.40 17.05 37.38
CA ASN A 32 17.95 16.89 37.48
C ASN A 32 17.20 17.76 36.45
N ASN A 33 17.71 17.79 35.22
CA ASN A 33 17.19 18.62 34.13
C ASN A 33 16.79 17.73 32.93
N PRO A 34 15.51 17.30 32.85
CA PRO A 34 15.08 16.31 31.87
C PRO A 34 15.08 16.86 30.44
N PHE A 35 15.26 15.96 29.47
CA PHE A 35 15.15 16.31 28.05
C PHE A 35 13.72 16.69 27.65
N VAL A 36 13.61 17.51 26.60
CA VAL A 36 12.32 17.82 25.96
C VAL A 36 11.78 16.60 25.21
N THR A 37 10.45 16.47 25.18
CA THR A 37 9.78 15.36 24.49
C THR A 37 9.14 15.85 23.18
N TRP A 38 9.39 15.12 22.08
CA TRP A 38 8.64 15.25 20.83
C TRP A 38 7.76 14.01 20.66
N PHE A 39 6.46 14.18 20.45
CA PHE A 39 5.52 13.08 20.28
C PHE A 39 4.99 13.04 18.85
N GLY A 40 5.25 11.93 18.14
CA GLY A 40 4.81 11.71 16.76
C GLY A 40 5.88 12.05 15.72
N GLU A 41 5.43 12.39 14.50
CA GLU A 41 6.28 12.66 13.34
C GLU A 41 7.19 13.88 13.54
N LEU A 42 8.49 13.73 13.28
CA LEU A 42 9.42 14.86 13.07
C LEU A 42 9.26 15.36 11.64
N TYR A 43 8.24 16.18 11.40
CA TYR A 43 7.94 16.65 10.05
C TYR A 43 9.04 17.60 9.54
N PHE A 44 9.76 17.16 8.52
CA PHE A 44 10.78 17.97 7.87
C PHE A 44 10.12 18.99 6.93
N GLU A 45 10.25 20.27 7.24
CA GLU A 45 9.55 21.36 6.54
C GLU A 45 10.15 21.72 5.17
N TYR A 46 10.87 20.81 4.53
CA TYR A 46 11.59 21.04 3.28
C TYR A 46 11.53 19.77 2.40
N HIS A 47 11.94 19.86 1.14
CA HIS A 47 12.03 18.71 0.23
C HIS A 47 10.71 17.92 0.01
N ARG A 48 9.54 18.57 0.08
CA ARG A 48 8.23 17.90 -0.04
C ARG A 48 7.95 17.32 -1.43
N GLY A 49 8.59 17.88 -2.44
CA GLY A 49 8.48 17.42 -3.81
C GLY A 49 9.03 16.01 -4.04
N THR A 50 9.92 15.56 -3.16
CA THR A 50 10.45 14.19 -3.16
C THR A 50 9.39 13.10 -3.00
N TYR A 51 8.20 13.43 -2.50
CA TYR A 51 7.11 12.46 -2.40
C TYR A 51 6.54 12.06 -3.78
N THR A 52 6.79 12.87 -4.82
CA THR A 52 6.20 12.66 -6.15
C THR A 52 7.23 12.43 -7.26
N THR A 53 8.37 13.13 -7.25
CA THR A 53 9.42 13.02 -8.29
C THR A 53 9.90 11.57 -8.45
N GLN A 54 10.20 11.12 -9.67
CA GLN A 54 10.60 9.73 -9.98
C GLN A 54 9.53 8.72 -9.55
N ALA A 55 8.33 8.90 -10.12
CA ALA A 55 7.16 8.09 -9.85
C ALA A 55 7.35 6.61 -10.23
N LYS A 56 8.15 6.32 -11.27
CA LYS A 56 8.48 4.95 -11.68
C LYS A 56 9.28 4.21 -10.60
N THR A 57 10.31 4.84 -10.03
CA THR A 57 11.11 4.28 -8.93
C THR A 57 10.24 3.95 -7.72
N LYS A 58 9.32 4.85 -7.34
CA LYS A 58 8.37 4.64 -6.23
C LYS A 58 7.38 3.51 -6.51
N LEU A 59 6.88 3.41 -7.74
CA LEU A 59 6.01 2.31 -8.18
C LEU A 59 6.74 0.97 -8.11
N ASN A 60 7.97 0.91 -8.61
CA ASN A 60 8.79 -0.30 -8.57
C ASN A 60 9.14 -0.69 -7.13
N ASN A 61 9.47 0.27 -6.26
CA ASN A 61 9.68 0.02 -4.84
C ASN A 61 8.46 -0.65 -4.20
N ARG A 62 7.27 -0.05 -4.32
CA ARG A 62 6.07 -0.63 -3.70
C ARG A 62 5.73 -2.01 -4.27
N ARG A 63 5.91 -2.21 -5.58
CA ARG A 63 5.70 -3.52 -6.21
C ARG A 63 6.72 -4.55 -5.72
N ALA A 64 7.98 -4.17 -5.52
CA ALA A 64 9.01 -5.05 -5.01
C ALA A 64 8.75 -5.44 -3.55
N GLU A 65 8.37 -4.48 -2.69
CA GLU A 65 7.96 -4.75 -1.29
C GLU A 65 6.81 -5.77 -1.22
N ILE A 66 5.76 -5.56 -2.03
CA ILE A 66 4.60 -6.46 -2.09
C ILE A 66 4.99 -7.82 -2.68
N PHE A 67 5.85 -7.85 -3.69
CA PHE A 67 6.32 -9.10 -4.29
C PHE A 67 7.13 -9.92 -3.28
N LEU A 68 8.05 -9.29 -2.55
CA LEU A 68 8.85 -9.93 -1.52
C LEU A 68 7.97 -10.46 -0.38
N HIS A 69 7.00 -9.67 0.08
CA HIS A 69 5.98 -10.13 1.03
C HIS A 69 5.29 -11.41 0.56
N ASP A 70 4.74 -11.40 -0.66
CA ASP A 70 4.02 -12.56 -1.21
C ASP A 70 4.94 -13.77 -1.42
N LEU A 71 6.18 -13.53 -1.85
CA LEU A 71 7.19 -14.57 -2.04
C LEU A 71 7.56 -15.23 -0.71
N GLU A 72 7.89 -14.46 0.32
CA GLU A 72 8.24 -14.98 1.64
C GLU A 72 7.06 -15.74 2.27
N TYR A 73 5.84 -15.23 2.13
CA TYR A 73 4.62 -15.91 2.57
C TYR A 73 4.48 -17.29 1.90
N LEU A 74 4.55 -17.34 0.57
CA LEU A 74 4.34 -18.58 -0.20
C LEU A 74 5.52 -19.55 -0.04
N ALA A 75 6.76 -19.05 0.02
CA ALA A 75 7.95 -19.85 0.28
C ALA A 75 7.93 -20.45 1.69
N THR A 76 7.46 -19.69 2.67
CA THR A 76 7.23 -20.20 4.03
C THR A 76 6.20 -21.32 3.98
N LEU A 77 5.04 -21.08 3.38
CA LEU A 77 3.99 -22.09 3.20
C LEU A 77 4.55 -23.37 2.55
N ALA A 78 5.32 -23.25 1.46
CA ALA A 78 5.92 -24.40 0.76
C ALA A 78 6.93 -25.16 1.63
N SER A 79 7.77 -24.46 2.41
CA SER A 79 8.84 -25.07 3.23
C SER A 79 8.32 -25.82 4.47
N ILE A 80 7.12 -25.49 4.94
CA ILE A 80 6.52 -26.09 6.15
C ILE A 80 5.51 -27.20 5.83
N GLN A 81 5.23 -27.49 4.56
CA GLN A 81 4.35 -28.61 4.20
C GLN A 81 4.93 -29.95 4.68
N GLN A 82 4.05 -30.88 5.03
CA GLN A 82 4.44 -32.22 5.45
C GLN A 82 5.22 -32.93 4.33
N ASN A 83 6.38 -33.51 4.66
CA ASN A 83 7.30 -34.15 3.72
C ASN A 83 7.82 -33.24 2.59
N SER A 84 7.77 -31.91 2.78
CA SER A 84 8.32 -30.97 1.80
C SER A 84 9.82 -31.17 1.63
N THR A 85 10.25 -31.33 0.38
CA THR A 85 11.67 -31.27 -0.03
C THR A 85 12.08 -29.86 -0.47
N TYR A 86 11.15 -28.91 -0.43
CA TYR A 86 11.39 -27.53 -0.81
C TYR A 86 12.24 -26.82 0.23
N ARG A 87 13.31 -26.16 -0.21
CA ARG A 87 14.15 -25.31 0.63
C ARG A 87 13.73 -23.86 0.47
N TYR A 88 13.58 -23.16 1.60
CA TYR A 88 13.32 -21.71 1.60
C TYR A 88 14.42 -20.98 0.82
N PRO A 89 14.09 -20.09 -0.14
CA PRO A 89 15.06 -19.52 -1.06
C PRO A 89 15.76 -18.30 -0.44
N LYS A 90 16.38 -18.49 0.74
CA LYS A 90 16.97 -17.40 1.56
C LYS A 90 17.94 -16.55 0.75
N LYS A 91 18.88 -17.18 0.03
CA LYS A 91 19.87 -16.48 -0.79
C LYS A 91 19.23 -15.58 -1.85
N ASP A 92 18.21 -16.08 -2.55
CA ASP A 92 17.54 -15.31 -3.61
C ASP A 92 16.74 -14.15 -3.00
N ILE A 93 16.08 -14.40 -1.85
CA ILE A 93 15.34 -13.37 -1.09
C ILE A 93 16.29 -12.28 -0.57
N ASP A 94 17.45 -12.65 -0.03
CA ASP A 94 18.45 -11.71 0.47
C ASP A 94 19.01 -10.84 -0.67
N GLU A 95 19.38 -11.46 -1.79
CA GLU A 95 19.83 -10.72 -2.97
C GLU A 95 18.77 -9.70 -3.44
N MET A 96 17.49 -10.08 -3.40
CA MET A 96 16.40 -9.17 -3.72
C MET A 96 16.25 -8.05 -2.68
N TRP A 97 16.23 -8.38 -1.38
CA TRP A 97 16.11 -7.38 -0.31
C TRP A 97 17.27 -6.40 -0.32
N GLU A 98 18.51 -6.86 -0.50
CA GLU A 98 19.70 -6.00 -0.61
C GLU A 98 19.57 -5.00 -1.76
N LYS A 99 19.12 -5.43 -2.94
CA LYS A 99 18.90 -4.54 -4.09
C LYS A 99 17.76 -3.56 -3.85
N VAL A 100 16.64 -4.00 -3.27
CA VAL A 100 15.53 -3.12 -2.92
C VAL A 100 15.97 -2.07 -1.91
N LEU A 101 16.63 -2.48 -0.82
CA LEU A 101 17.12 -1.57 0.23
C LEU A 101 18.19 -0.60 -0.29
N LEU A 102 19.03 -1.02 -1.24
CA LEU A 102 19.96 -0.12 -1.94
C LEU A 102 19.20 0.98 -2.70
N CYS A 103 18.13 0.62 -3.41
CA CYS A 103 17.26 1.57 -4.08
C CYS A 103 16.44 2.44 -3.11
N GLN A 104 16.27 2.03 -1.85
CA GLN A 104 15.61 2.81 -0.79
C GLN A 104 16.49 3.89 -0.16
N PHE A 105 17.74 4.05 -0.63
CA PHE A 105 18.60 5.13 -0.18
C PHE A 105 17.92 6.50 -0.30
N HIS A 106 18.20 7.40 0.65
CA HIS A 106 17.46 8.65 0.85
C HIS A 106 17.60 9.70 -0.27
N ASP A 107 18.51 9.51 -1.23
CA ASP A 107 18.55 10.31 -2.46
C ASP A 107 18.06 9.56 -3.70
N CYS A 108 17.94 8.24 -3.58
CA CYS A 108 17.51 7.36 -4.66
C CYS A 108 15.98 7.31 -4.72
N LEU A 109 15.35 6.67 -3.73
CA LEU A 109 13.89 6.51 -3.66
C LEU A 109 13.14 7.86 -3.63
N PRO A 110 13.62 8.90 -2.92
CA PRO A 110 13.00 10.23 -2.94
C PRO A 110 13.03 10.92 -4.31
N GLY A 111 13.78 10.41 -5.29
CA GLY A 111 13.74 10.93 -6.65
C GLY A 111 14.65 12.15 -6.84
N SER A 112 15.77 12.19 -6.13
CA SER A 112 16.63 13.34 -6.03
C SER A 112 18.10 13.12 -6.45
N SER A 113 18.34 12.17 -7.34
CA SER A 113 19.65 11.87 -7.93
C SER A 113 19.71 12.19 -9.43
N ILE A 114 20.91 12.20 -10.01
CA ILE A 114 21.09 12.39 -11.45
C ILE A 114 20.47 11.23 -12.26
N GLU A 115 20.16 11.47 -13.53
CA GLU A 115 19.53 10.50 -14.46
C GLU A 115 20.21 9.11 -14.44
N MET A 116 21.55 9.06 -14.42
CA MET A 116 22.31 7.80 -14.38
C MET A 116 21.97 6.92 -13.16
N CYS A 117 21.61 7.53 -12.02
CA CYS A 117 21.18 6.78 -10.85
C CYS A 117 19.87 6.03 -11.16
N TYR A 118 18.94 6.67 -11.87
CA TYR A 118 17.65 6.06 -12.20
C TYR A 118 17.75 4.98 -13.28
N ASP A 119 18.65 5.16 -14.25
CA ASP A 119 19.02 4.10 -15.20
C ASP A 119 19.51 2.84 -14.48
N ASP A 120 20.28 2.99 -13.40
CA ASP A 120 20.76 1.86 -12.59
C ASP A 120 19.66 1.30 -11.68
N THR A 121 18.81 2.15 -11.08
CA THR A 121 17.66 1.65 -10.30
C THR A 121 16.71 0.82 -11.14
N ASP A 122 16.47 1.22 -12.38
CA ASP A 122 15.62 0.48 -13.30
C ASP A 122 16.17 -0.93 -13.56
N LYS A 123 17.48 -1.05 -13.82
CA LYS A 123 18.14 -2.36 -13.98
C LYS A 123 18.07 -3.20 -12.71
N LEU A 124 18.31 -2.60 -11.55
CA LEU A 124 18.24 -3.31 -10.26
C LEU A 124 16.83 -3.84 -9.99
N TYR A 125 15.79 -3.06 -10.26
CA TYR A 125 14.41 -3.54 -10.14
C TYR A 125 14.08 -4.65 -11.15
N ASP A 126 14.55 -4.54 -12.39
CA ASP A 126 14.39 -5.60 -13.39
C ASP A 126 15.05 -6.92 -12.92
N GLU A 127 16.23 -6.85 -12.31
CA GLU A 127 16.89 -7.99 -11.69
C GLU A 127 16.11 -8.55 -10.51
N VAL A 128 15.62 -7.71 -9.60
CA VAL A 128 14.78 -8.11 -8.46
C VAL A 128 13.56 -8.89 -8.94
N PHE A 129 12.84 -8.38 -9.93
CA PHE A 129 11.67 -9.08 -10.48
C PHE A 129 12.06 -10.36 -11.23
N SER A 130 13.21 -10.40 -11.91
CA SER A 130 13.69 -11.61 -12.59
C SER A 130 14.03 -12.74 -11.62
N VAL A 131 14.82 -12.45 -10.58
CA VAL A 131 15.17 -13.39 -9.51
C VAL A 131 13.91 -13.83 -8.77
N GLY A 132 13.06 -12.88 -8.41
CA GLY A 132 11.79 -13.14 -7.72
C GLY A 132 10.85 -14.04 -8.52
N ASN A 133 10.70 -13.83 -9.82
CA ASN A 133 9.85 -14.69 -10.65
C ASN A 133 10.41 -16.11 -10.77
N THR A 134 11.74 -16.27 -10.79
CA THR A 134 12.39 -17.59 -10.76
C THR A 134 12.12 -18.30 -9.43
N ALA A 135 12.36 -17.63 -8.31
CA ALA A 135 12.06 -18.16 -6.97
C ALA A 135 10.58 -18.51 -6.82
N LEU A 136 9.68 -17.64 -7.27
CA LEU A 136 8.23 -17.85 -7.23
C LEU A 136 7.79 -19.04 -8.10
N THR A 137 8.44 -19.29 -9.24
CA THR A 137 8.19 -20.47 -10.07
C THR A 137 8.56 -21.76 -9.33
N ASN A 138 9.66 -21.75 -8.59
CA ASN A 138 10.08 -22.88 -7.75
C ASN A 138 9.09 -23.12 -6.59
N VAL A 139 8.64 -22.04 -5.93
CA VAL A 139 7.59 -22.09 -4.91
C VAL A 139 6.29 -22.66 -5.47
N ALA A 140 5.84 -22.16 -6.62
CA ALA A 140 4.62 -22.64 -7.27
C ALA A 140 4.71 -24.11 -7.63
N THR A 141 5.86 -24.57 -8.13
CA THR A 141 6.11 -25.99 -8.40
C THR A 141 6.00 -26.83 -7.14
N ALA A 142 6.60 -26.39 -6.02
CA ALA A 142 6.50 -27.07 -4.73
C ALA A 142 5.06 -27.12 -4.21
N LEU A 143 4.27 -26.06 -4.43
CA LEU A 143 2.85 -25.98 -4.09
C LEU A 143 1.93 -26.64 -5.13
N GLN A 144 2.47 -27.23 -6.20
CA GLN A 144 1.73 -27.83 -7.32
C GLN A 144 0.78 -26.85 -8.02
N LEU A 145 1.18 -25.59 -8.11
CA LEU A 145 0.44 -24.52 -8.77
C LEU A 145 1.05 -24.18 -10.14
N ASN A 146 0.18 -23.96 -11.11
CA ASN A 146 0.52 -23.24 -12.33
C ASN A 146 0.06 -21.78 -12.22
N LEU A 147 1.01 -20.85 -12.12
CA LEU A 147 0.72 -19.41 -11.99
C LEU A 147 0.29 -18.73 -13.30
N GLN A 148 0.35 -19.44 -14.42
CA GLN A 148 -0.09 -18.95 -15.74
C GLN A 148 -1.13 -19.93 -16.31
N PRO A 149 -2.34 -19.98 -15.72
CA PRO A 149 -3.38 -20.88 -16.18
C PRO A 149 -3.86 -20.48 -17.58
N THR A 150 -3.90 -21.45 -18.50
CA THR A 150 -4.32 -21.27 -19.90
C THR A 150 -5.74 -21.76 -20.16
N ASP A 151 -6.39 -22.42 -19.20
CA ASP A 151 -7.77 -22.88 -19.31
C ASP A 151 -8.56 -22.54 -18.03
N SER A 152 -9.84 -22.91 -18.00
CA SER A 152 -10.75 -22.68 -16.87
C SER A 152 -10.81 -23.85 -15.88
N ALA A 153 -10.03 -24.91 -16.09
CA ALA A 153 -10.09 -26.10 -15.25
C ALA A 153 -9.28 -25.89 -13.96
N ASN A 154 -9.88 -26.27 -12.82
CA ASN A 154 -9.22 -26.27 -11.51
C ASN A 154 -8.54 -24.94 -11.13
N LEU A 155 -9.18 -23.81 -11.47
CA LEU A 155 -8.69 -22.50 -11.06
C LEU A 155 -8.76 -22.32 -9.54
N VAL A 156 -7.73 -21.69 -9.01
CA VAL A 156 -7.58 -21.35 -7.60
C VAL A 156 -7.22 -19.88 -7.48
N VAL A 157 -7.52 -19.31 -6.32
CA VAL A 157 -7.05 -17.99 -5.92
C VAL A 157 -6.01 -18.13 -4.82
N VAL A 158 -5.01 -17.26 -4.87
CA VAL A 158 -3.96 -17.12 -3.87
C VAL A 158 -4.18 -15.80 -3.15
N ASN A 159 -4.46 -15.88 -1.85
CA ASN A 159 -4.61 -14.75 -0.94
C ASN A 159 -3.47 -14.77 0.08
N THR A 160 -2.59 -13.78 0.01
CA THR A 160 -1.45 -13.64 0.92
C THR A 160 -1.73 -12.72 2.10
N LEU A 161 -2.91 -12.11 2.18
CA LEU A 161 -3.36 -11.33 3.33
C LEU A 161 -4.02 -12.25 4.38
N ASP A 162 -4.00 -11.83 5.65
CA ASP A 162 -4.42 -12.63 6.81
C ASP A 162 -5.92 -12.58 7.12
N TRP A 163 -6.72 -11.96 6.27
CA TRP A 163 -8.19 -11.95 6.39
C TRP A 163 -8.92 -12.55 5.18
N ASP A 164 -10.18 -12.87 5.40
CA ASP A 164 -11.11 -13.31 4.37
C ASP A 164 -11.39 -12.19 3.37
N ARG A 165 -11.33 -12.53 2.09
CA ARG A 165 -11.56 -11.63 0.97
C ARG A 165 -12.67 -12.15 0.07
N ILE A 166 -13.39 -11.19 -0.48
CA ILE A 166 -14.50 -11.44 -1.38
C ILE A 166 -14.47 -10.42 -2.51
N GLY A 167 -14.60 -10.87 -3.75
CA GLY A 167 -14.53 -9.94 -4.88
C GLY A 167 -14.51 -10.59 -6.25
N LEU A 168 -14.24 -9.74 -7.24
CA LEU A 168 -14.09 -10.15 -8.63
C LEU A 168 -12.63 -10.31 -9.00
N VAL A 169 -12.37 -11.27 -9.89
CA VAL A 169 -11.04 -11.47 -10.48
C VAL A 169 -11.18 -11.70 -11.99
N PRO A 170 -10.35 -11.06 -12.83
CA PRO A 170 -10.41 -11.24 -14.28
C PRO A 170 -10.00 -12.67 -14.66
N LEU A 171 -10.77 -13.33 -15.52
CA LEU A 171 -10.46 -14.64 -16.05
C LEU A 171 -9.39 -14.57 -17.15
N PRO A 172 -8.52 -15.60 -17.28
CA PRO A 172 -7.63 -15.74 -18.43
C PRO A 172 -8.42 -15.64 -19.75
N ALA A 173 -7.82 -15.05 -20.79
CA ALA A 173 -8.50 -14.84 -22.08
C ALA A 173 -9.07 -16.14 -22.69
N ALA A 174 -8.34 -17.25 -22.53
CA ALA A 174 -8.77 -18.57 -22.98
C ALA A 174 -9.90 -19.19 -22.15
N ALA A 175 -10.21 -18.63 -20.97
CA ALA A 175 -11.31 -19.02 -20.10
C ALA A 175 -12.57 -18.15 -20.29
N HIS A 176 -12.56 -17.21 -21.25
CA HIS A 176 -13.75 -16.43 -21.58
C HIS A 176 -14.77 -17.36 -22.25
N SER A 177 -15.95 -17.54 -21.64
CA SER A 177 -17.02 -18.37 -22.19
C SER A 177 -17.70 -17.71 -23.40
N GLU A 178 -18.47 -18.47 -24.19
CA GLU A 178 -19.24 -17.98 -25.36
C GLU A 178 -20.29 -16.88 -25.03
N GLY A 179 -20.35 -16.40 -23.79
CA GLY A 179 -21.18 -15.28 -23.32
C GLY A 179 -20.42 -14.00 -22.92
N ASN A 180 -19.13 -13.86 -23.27
CA ASN A 180 -18.32 -12.65 -22.98
C ASN A 180 -18.04 -12.41 -21.48
N GLN A 181 -18.10 -13.47 -20.65
CA GLN A 181 -17.82 -13.41 -19.22
C GLN A 181 -16.31 -13.21 -18.96
N LYS A 182 -15.94 -12.01 -18.52
CA LYS A 182 -14.53 -11.61 -18.30
C LYS A 182 -14.05 -11.76 -16.87
N PHE A 183 -14.98 -11.94 -15.94
CA PHE A 183 -14.70 -12.01 -14.50
C PHE A 183 -15.26 -13.29 -13.91
N SER A 184 -14.57 -13.78 -12.88
CA SER A 184 -15.11 -14.74 -11.93
C SER A 184 -15.17 -14.10 -10.54
N PHE A 185 -15.78 -14.84 -9.63
CA PHE A 185 -15.92 -14.47 -8.24
C PHE A 185 -15.01 -15.31 -7.35
N TYR A 186 -14.50 -14.70 -6.28
CA TYR A 186 -13.82 -15.43 -5.22
C TYR A 186 -14.41 -15.07 -3.86
N ARG A 187 -14.51 -16.07 -2.99
CA ARG A 187 -14.58 -15.93 -1.53
C ARG A 187 -13.53 -16.86 -0.97
N CYS A 188 -12.47 -16.29 -0.42
CA CYS A 188 -11.33 -17.04 0.08
C CYS A 188 -10.87 -16.52 1.44
N GLY A 189 -10.36 -17.43 2.26
CA GLY A 189 -9.55 -17.06 3.40
C GLY A 189 -8.08 -16.87 3.00
N PRO A 190 -7.20 -16.61 3.99
CA PRO A 190 -5.76 -16.61 3.79
C PRO A 190 -5.26 -17.95 3.23
N GLY A 191 -4.29 -17.88 2.30
CA GLY A 191 -3.71 -19.04 1.62
C GLY A 191 -4.30 -19.28 0.24
N ILE A 192 -4.36 -20.56 -0.14
CA ILE A 192 -4.85 -21.00 -1.46
C ILE A 192 -6.29 -21.48 -1.30
N SER A 193 -7.18 -21.11 -2.22
CA SER A 193 -8.58 -21.54 -2.18
C SER A 193 -9.11 -21.80 -3.60
N PRO A 194 -10.02 -22.77 -3.79
CA PRO A 194 -10.68 -22.95 -5.08
C PRO A 194 -11.41 -21.68 -5.53
N LEU A 195 -11.31 -21.34 -6.81
CA LEU A 195 -12.11 -20.27 -7.41
C LEU A 195 -13.58 -20.75 -7.47
N GLN A 196 -14.51 -19.92 -7.03
CA GLN A 196 -15.92 -20.29 -6.98
C GLN A 196 -16.62 -19.88 -8.29
N PRO A 197 -17.50 -20.72 -8.86
CA PRO A 197 -18.27 -20.34 -10.03
C PRO A 197 -19.30 -19.28 -9.67
N LEU A 198 -19.60 -18.38 -10.61
CA LEU A 198 -20.65 -17.36 -10.46
C LEU A 198 -22.07 -17.95 -10.41
N SER A 199 -22.25 -19.22 -10.81
CA SER A 199 -23.53 -19.91 -10.76
C SER A 199 -24.03 -20.07 -9.32
N GLY A 200 -25.09 -19.35 -8.97
CA GLY A 200 -25.74 -19.42 -7.64
C GLY A 200 -25.51 -18.20 -6.75
N VAL A 201 -24.65 -17.26 -7.17
CA VAL A 201 -24.50 -15.96 -6.49
C VAL A 201 -25.45 -14.97 -7.13
N SER A 202 -26.47 -14.54 -6.38
CA SER A 202 -27.35 -13.46 -6.81
C SER A 202 -26.75 -12.11 -6.37
N PHE A 203 -26.39 -11.28 -7.35
CA PHE A 203 -25.98 -9.90 -7.13
C PHE A 203 -26.78 -8.98 -8.05
N GLN A 204 -26.97 -7.73 -7.61
CA GLN A 204 -27.52 -6.68 -8.44
C GLN A 204 -26.44 -6.22 -9.43
N ALA A 205 -26.62 -6.49 -10.71
CA ALA A 205 -25.66 -6.13 -11.75
C ALA A 205 -25.28 -4.64 -11.69
N ALA A 206 -24.01 -4.35 -12.00
CA ALA A 206 -23.57 -2.99 -12.28
C ALA A 206 -24.23 -2.51 -13.58
N THR A 207 -24.69 -1.27 -13.60
CA THR A 207 -25.38 -0.67 -14.75
C THR A 207 -24.72 0.65 -15.14
N ILE A 208 -24.73 0.95 -16.43
CA ILE A 208 -24.24 2.22 -16.96
C ILE A 208 -25.20 2.75 -18.01
N SER A 209 -25.49 4.05 -17.94
CA SER A 209 -26.37 4.73 -18.91
C SER A 209 -25.89 6.14 -19.19
N GLU A 210 -25.99 6.58 -20.44
CA GLU A 210 -25.74 7.96 -20.85
C GLU A 210 -27.04 8.77 -20.70
N THR A 211 -27.08 9.75 -19.80
CA THR A 211 -28.29 10.59 -19.57
C THR A 211 -28.38 11.76 -20.54
N SER A 212 -27.23 12.26 -20.97
CA SER A 212 -27.05 13.27 -22.01
C SER A 212 -25.66 13.10 -22.59
N LYS A 213 -25.38 13.70 -23.75
CA LYS A 213 -24.11 13.51 -24.47
C LYS A 213 -22.90 13.74 -23.55
N GLY A 214 -22.13 12.68 -23.28
CA GLY A 214 -20.94 12.72 -22.44
C GLY A 214 -21.18 12.74 -20.92
N VAL A 215 -22.43 12.53 -20.48
CA VAL A 215 -22.80 12.41 -19.06
C VAL A 215 -23.26 10.98 -18.79
N TRP A 216 -22.44 10.26 -18.03
CA TRP A 216 -22.64 8.84 -17.75
C TRP A 216 -22.99 8.63 -16.30
N VAL A 217 -24.00 7.81 -16.04
CA VAL A 217 -24.38 7.37 -14.70
C VAL A 217 -24.01 5.90 -14.56
N LEU A 218 -23.05 5.62 -13.68
CA LEU A 218 -22.66 4.28 -13.26
C LEU A 218 -23.39 3.96 -11.96
N SER A 219 -23.96 2.77 -11.81
CA SER A 219 -24.64 2.37 -10.58
C SER A 219 -24.35 0.92 -10.24
N ASN A 220 -24.16 0.64 -8.95
CA ASN A 220 -24.25 -0.70 -8.38
C ASN A 220 -25.26 -0.67 -7.21
N SER A 221 -25.30 -1.70 -6.36
CA SER A 221 -26.22 -1.75 -5.21
C SER A 221 -25.89 -0.77 -4.07
N GLN A 222 -24.69 -0.17 -4.06
CA GLN A 222 -24.25 0.74 -3.01
C GLN A 222 -24.09 2.18 -3.47
N TYR A 223 -23.68 2.41 -4.71
CA TYR A 223 -23.35 3.73 -5.23
C TYR A 223 -24.04 4.03 -6.54
N ARG A 224 -24.33 5.32 -6.73
CA ARG A 224 -24.62 5.94 -8.02
C ARG A 224 -23.60 7.04 -8.28
N VAL A 225 -22.88 6.94 -9.38
CA VAL A 225 -21.77 7.83 -9.75
C VAL A 225 -22.11 8.50 -11.06
N THR A 226 -22.16 9.83 -11.08
CA THR A 226 -22.39 10.61 -12.30
C THR A 226 -21.07 11.22 -12.75
N VAL A 227 -20.65 10.85 -13.96
CA VAL A 227 -19.37 11.24 -14.56
C VAL A 227 -19.61 12.09 -15.79
N THR A 228 -18.86 13.18 -15.91
CA THR A 228 -18.77 13.96 -17.13
C THR A 228 -17.39 14.57 -17.31
N GLN A 229 -16.87 14.53 -18.53
CA GLN A 229 -15.55 15.03 -18.89
C GLN A 229 -14.43 14.55 -17.94
N GLY A 230 -14.50 13.29 -17.51
CA GLY A 230 -13.53 12.66 -16.62
C GLY A 230 -13.66 13.05 -15.15
N THR A 231 -14.61 13.92 -14.81
CA THR A 231 -14.90 14.36 -13.44
C THR A 231 -16.14 13.68 -12.90
N ILE A 232 -16.18 13.49 -11.58
CA ILE A 232 -17.34 12.97 -10.85
C ILE A 232 -18.08 14.17 -10.26
N ILE A 233 -19.29 14.42 -10.78
CA ILE A 233 -20.16 15.53 -10.33
C ILE A 233 -21.15 15.11 -9.24
N SER A 234 -21.34 13.80 -9.04
CA SER A 234 -22.14 13.23 -7.97
C SER A 234 -21.64 11.81 -7.68
N LEU A 235 -21.48 11.50 -6.39
CA LEU A 235 -21.17 10.17 -5.86
C LEU A 235 -22.11 9.95 -4.68
N TYR A 236 -23.22 9.27 -4.95
CA TYR A 236 -24.28 9.06 -3.98
C TYR A 236 -24.16 7.69 -3.32
N ASP A 237 -24.10 7.62 -1.99
CA ASP A 237 -24.23 6.37 -1.22
C ASP A 237 -25.71 6.04 -0.99
N LEU A 238 -26.18 5.00 -1.68
CA LEU A 238 -27.56 4.52 -1.66
C LEU A 238 -27.94 3.88 -0.32
N ARG A 239 -26.97 3.33 0.43
CA ARG A 239 -27.25 2.68 1.73
C ARG A 239 -27.43 3.70 2.84
N ARG A 240 -26.79 4.86 2.71
CA ARG A 240 -26.74 5.91 3.74
C ARG A 240 -27.49 7.16 3.33
N ASP A 241 -28.07 7.17 2.14
CA ASP A 241 -28.86 8.27 1.59
C ASP A 241 -28.10 9.60 1.66
N ARG A 242 -26.85 9.59 1.18
CA ARG A 242 -25.91 10.71 1.31
C ARG A 242 -25.17 10.98 0.02
N GLU A 243 -25.16 12.25 -0.40
CA GLU A 243 -24.27 12.75 -1.44
C GLU A 243 -22.88 13.01 -0.86
N ILE A 244 -21.84 12.61 -1.58
CA ILE A 244 -20.44 12.72 -1.14
C ILE A 244 -19.77 13.92 -1.79
N ILE A 245 -20.19 14.32 -2.98
CA ILE A 245 -19.61 15.46 -3.69
C ILE A 245 -20.46 16.71 -3.41
N PRO A 246 -19.88 17.80 -2.85
CA PRO A 246 -20.63 19.03 -2.60
C PRO A 246 -21.29 19.58 -3.88
N ASN A 247 -22.46 20.20 -3.74
CA ASN A 247 -23.19 20.73 -4.89
C ASN A 247 -22.34 21.73 -5.71
N GLY A 248 -22.25 21.50 -7.02
CA GLY A 248 -21.46 22.30 -7.95
C GLY A 248 -19.95 22.00 -7.95
N ALA A 249 -19.48 21.12 -7.06
CA ALA A 249 -18.09 20.67 -7.03
C ALA A 249 -17.84 19.50 -8.00
N ARG A 250 -16.57 19.24 -8.29
CA ARG A 250 -16.13 18.15 -9.18
C ARG A 250 -15.00 17.37 -8.52
N ALA A 251 -15.25 16.10 -8.23
CA ALA A 251 -14.22 15.16 -7.82
C ALA A 251 -13.57 14.48 -9.01
N ASN A 252 -12.42 13.84 -8.78
CA ASN A 252 -11.55 13.35 -9.83
C ASN A 252 -11.12 14.46 -10.82
N GLN A 253 -11.06 15.71 -10.36
CA GLN A 253 -10.70 16.86 -11.18
C GLN A 253 -9.18 16.93 -11.30
N LEU A 254 -8.67 16.79 -12.53
CA LEU A 254 -7.25 16.93 -12.84
C LEU A 254 -6.86 18.41 -12.82
N VAL A 255 -5.75 18.74 -12.16
CA VAL A 255 -5.23 20.11 -12.05
C VAL A 255 -3.73 20.09 -12.30
N VAL A 256 -3.26 20.99 -13.16
CA VAL A 256 -1.84 21.20 -13.40
C VAL A 256 -1.39 22.50 -12.74
N PHE A 257 -0.32 22.43 -11.96
CA PHE A 257 0.30 23.58 -11.29
C PHE A 257 1.63 23.93 -11.94
N GLY A 258 2.04 25.19 -11.85
CA GLY A 258 3.43 25.59 -12.10
C GLY A 258 4.33 25.09 -10.98
N ASP A 259 5.49 24.53 -11.33
CA ASP A 259 6.40 23.87 -10.39
C ASP A 259 7.83 24.37 -10.60
N MET A 260 8.07 25.59 -10.15
CA MET A 260 9.36 26.27 -10.22
C MET A 260 9.77 26.64 -8.79
N PRO A 261 10.34 25.70 -8.01
CA PRO A 261 10.79 25.98 -6.64
C PRO A 261 12.04 26.87 -6.64
N LEU A 262 12.40 27.41 -5.47
CA LEU A 262 13.44 28.44 -5.36
C LEU A 262 14.86 27.91 -5.59
N TYR A 263 15.17 26.73 -5.04
CA TYR A 263 16.53 26.19 -5.03
C TYR A 263 16.62 24.79 -5.66
N HIS A 264 15.93 23.80 -5.09
CA HIS A 264 16.14 22.39 -5.44
C HIS A 264 14.94 21.82 -6.19
N GLN A 265 14.99 21.77 -7.52
CA GLN A 265 13.83 21.41 -8.36
C GLN A 265 13.18 20.06 -8.03
N ALA A 266 13.96 18.97 -8.01
CA ALA A 266 13.43 17.65 -7.71
C ALA A 266 12.95 17.49 -6.25
N TRP A 267 13.60 18.20 -5.31
CA TRP A 267 13.30 18.08 -3.89
C TRP A 267 12.13 18.94 -3.46
N ASP A 268 12.14 20.23 -3.82
CA ASP A 268 11.25 21.22 -3.23
C ASP A 268 9.98 21.42 -4.05
N VAL A 269 8.91 21.70 -3.33
CA VAL A 269 7.68 22.30 -3.84
C VAL A 269 7.38 23.44 -2.89
N GLU A 270 6.94 24.57 -3.44
CA GLU A 270 6.74 25.80 -2.66
C GLU A 270 5.26 26.09 -2.44
N THR A 271 4.88 26.69 -1.32
CA THR A 271 3.47 26.99 -0.99
C THR A 271 2.76 27.82 -2.06
N TYR A 272 3.46 28.75 -2.73
CA TYR A 272 2.88 29.58 -3.78
C TYR A 272 2.43 28.82 -5.03
N HIS A 273 2.87 27.57 -5.24
CA HIS A 273 2.39 26.77 -6.37
C HIS A 273 0.86 26.61 -6.32
N LEU A 274 0.28 26.58 -5.11
CA LEU A 274 -1.16 26.36 -4.89
C LEU A 274 -2.03 27.43 -5.55
N SER A 275 -1.52 28.66 -5.75
CA SER A 275 -2.26 29.73 -6.42
C SER A 275 -2.15 29.70 -7.95
N GLN A 276 -1.36 28.79 -8.51
CA GLN A 276 -1.08 28.69 -9.96
C GLN A 276 -1.79 27.50 -10.62
N GLY A 277 -2.70 26.84 -9.91
CA GLY A 277 -3.42 25.67 -10.40
C GLY A 277 -4.37 26.01 -11.55
N ARG A 278 -4.30 25.23 -12.63
CA ARG A 278 -5.24 25.27 -13.75
C ARG A 278 -5.94 23.91 -13.85
N GLU A 279 -7.25 23.92 -13.67
CA GLU A 279 -8.08 22.73 -13.92
C GLU A 279 -8.01 22.35 -15.40
N LEU A 280 -7.81 21.05 -15.65
CA LEU A 280 -7.84 20.50 -16.98
C LEU A 280 -9.27 20.11 -17.36
N GLN A 281 -9.63 20.36 -18.62
CA GLN A 281 -10.95 20.02 -19.15
C GLN A 281 -10.84 18.75 -19.98
N GLY A 282 -11.53 17.70 -19.54
CA GLY A 282 -11.63 16.46 -20.30
C GLY A 282 -12.46 16.64 -21.57
N GLU A 283 -12.17 15.81 -22.56
CA GLU A 283 -13.02 15.63 -23.73
C GLU A 283 -14.34 14.94 -23.34
N VAL A 284 -15.17 14.64 -24.33
CA VAL A 284 -16.42 13.90 -24.11
C VAL A 284 -16.09 12.49 -23.60
N SER A 285 -16.58 12.17 -22.41
CA SER A 285 -16.47 10.83 -21.83
C SER A 285 -17.23 9.80 -22.68
N TYR A 286 -16.64 8.62 -22.88
CA TYR A 286 -17.22 7.54 -23.68
C TYR A 286 -17.20 6.20 -22.96
N LEU A 287 -18.17 5.35 -23.29
CA LEU A 287 -18.30 4.01 -22.72
C LEU A 287 -17.04 3.18 -22.97
N ALA A 288 -16.51 2.57 -21.91
CA ALA A 288 -15.36 1.67 -21.99
C ALA A 288 -15.76 0.21 -21.73
N GLU A 289 -16.59 -0.02 -20.71
CA GLU A 289 -17.09 -1.35 -20.37
C GLU A 289 -18.54 -1.29 -19.89
N SER A 290 -19.36 -2.26 -20.33
CA SER A 290 -20.79 -2.40 -19.97
C SER A 290 -21.14 -3.85 -19.59
N GLY A 291 -20.33 -4.46 -18.73
CA GLY A 291 -20.60 -5.81 -18.20
C GLY A 291 -21.46 -5.78 -16.93
N PRO A 292 -22.18 -6.86 -16.61
CA PRO A 292 -22.95 -6.95 -15.37
C PRO A 292 -22.08 -6.98 -14.11
N GLU A 293 -20.81 -7.38 -14.22
CA GLU A 293 -19.85 -7.44 -13.11
C GLU A 293 -19.12 -6.11 -12.89
N ARG A 294 -18.88 -5.35 -13.97
CA ARG A 294 -18.17 -4.08 -13.94
C ARG A 294 -18.57 -3.19 -15.10
N VAL A 295 -18.74 -1.91 -14.80
CA VAL A 295 -18.98 -0.86 -15.80
C VAL A 295 -17.89 0.20 -15.70
N SER A 296 -17.55 0.82 -16.83
CA SER A 296 -16.55 1.89 -16.84
C SER A 296 -16.75 2.89 -17.97
N VAL A 297 -16.27 4.11 -17.71
CA VAL A 297 -16.25 5.22 -18.65
C VAL A 297 -14.83 5.75 -18.79
N THR A 298 -14.40 6.00 -20.02
CA THR A 298 -13.08 6.58 -20.32
C THR A 298 -13.22 8.03 -20.73
N THR A 299 -12.24 8.85 -20.36
CA THR A 299 -12.07 10.21 -20.84
C THR A 299 -10.63 10.46 -21.21
N VAL A 300 -10.40 11.10 -22.35
CA VAL A 300 -9.09 11.65 -22.72
C VAL A 300 -9.07 13.12 -22.34
N THR A 301 -8.01 13.54 -21.66
CA THR A 301 -7.77 14.93 -21.29
C THR A 301 -6.44 15.37 -21.86
N LYS A 302 -6.47 16.40 -22.70
CA LYS A 302 -5.25 17.03 -23.22
C LYS A 302 -4.66 17.94 -22.13
N ILE A 303 -3.44 17.64 -21.69
CA ILE A 303 -2.73 18.45 -20.68
C ILE A 303 -2.09 19.66 -21.37
N SER A 304 -1.40 19.38 -22.49
CA SER A 304 -0.74 20.34 -23.38
C SER A 304 -0.68 19.79 -24.81
N GLU A 305 0.08 20.41 -25.71
CA GLU A 305 0.31 19.87 -27.06
C GLU A 305 1.12 18.57 -27.06
N SER A 306 1.97 18.35 -26.06
CA SER A 306 2.88 17.21 -25.96
C SER A 306 2.48 16.18 -24.90
N SER A 307 1.47 16.48 -24.07
CA SER A 307 1.07 15.60 -22.96
C SER A 307 -0.44 15.35 -22.93
N SER A 308 -0.81 14.13 -22.58
CA SER A 308 -2.21 13.72 -22.46
C SER A 308 -2.39 12.70 -21.34
N ILE A 309 -3.61 12.60 -20.82
CA ILE A 309 -3.98 11.61 -19.82
C ILE A 309 -5.31 10.97 -20.20
N LYS A 310 -5.33 9.65 -20.23
CA LYS A 310 -6.52 8.84 -20.44
C LYS A 310 -6.96 8.25 -19.10
N THR A 311 -8.04 8.76 -18.54
CA THR A 311 -8.60 8.29 -17.26
C THR A 311 -9.78 7.36 -17.51
N THR A 312 -9.81 6.22 -16.82
CA THR A 312 -10.94 5.28 -16.79
C THR A 312 -11.51 5.22 -15.38
N ILE A 313 -12.78 5.61 -15.22
CA ILE A 313 -13.52 5.49 -13.95
C ILE A 313 -14.36 4.22 -14.04
N SER A 314 -14.18 3.31 -13.08
CA SER A 314 -14.81 2.01 -13.04
C SER A 314 -15.60 1.80 -11.75
N LEU A 315 -16.74 1.13 -11.87
CA LEU A 315 -17.57 0.70 -10.75
C LEU A 315 -17.87 -0.79 -10.89
N SER A 316 -17.36 -1.57 -9.95
CA SER A 316 -17.60 -3.01 -9.87
C SER A 316 -18.90 -3.30 -9.11
N VAL A 317 -19.49 -4.45 -9.38
CA VAL A 317 -20.61 -4.97 -8.61
C VAL A 317 -20.21 -5.24 -7.16
N VAL A 318 -21.18 -5.22 -6.27
CA VAL A 318 -21.02 -5.57 -4.86
C VAL A 318 -21.51 -6.98 -4.66
N ILE A 319 -20.60 -7.87 -4.26
CA ILE A 319 -20.95 -9.27 -3.99
C ILE A 319 -21.38 -9.47 -2.55
N ASP A 320 -20.68 -8.84 -1.59
CA ASP A 320 -21.07 -8.84 -0.18
C ASP A 320 -21.64 -7.46 0.20
N PRO A 321 -22.95 -7.34 0.49
CA PRO A 321 -23.56 -6.08 0.89
C PRO A 321 -22.97 -5.48 2.18
N GLN A 322 -22.32 -6.30 3.01
CA GLN A 322 -21.67 -5.86 4.24
C GLN A 322 -20.32 -5.18 3.99
N GLU A 323 -19.64 -5.49 2.89
CA GLU A 323 -18.39 -4.84 2.54
C GLU A 323 -18.64 -3.58 1.70
N GLU A 324 -18.03 -2.47 2.10
CA GLU A 324 -18.06 -1.25 1.29
C GLU A 324 -17.25 -1.41 -0.01
N SER A 325 -17.90 -1.06 -1.12
CA SER A 325 -17.27 -0.94 -2.43
C SER A 325 -16.49 0.39 -2.52
N HIS A 326 -15.76 0.60 -3.61
CA HIS A 326 -15.07 1.85 -3.94
C HIS A 326 -15.24 2.17 -5.43
N VAL A 327 -15.02 3.43 -5.79
CA VAL A 327 -14.88 3.85 -7.20
C VAL A 327 -13.41 3.75 -7.57
N GLU A 328 -13.06 2.91 -8.55
CA GLU A 328 -11.69 2.76 -9.03
C GLU A 328 -11.43 3.73 -10.20
N CYS A 329 -10.31 4.43 -10.17
CA CYS A 329 -9.81 5.26 -11.25
C CYS A 329 -8.43 4.76 -11.69
N SER A 330 -8.26 4.55 -12.99
CA SER A 330 -6.94 4.29 -13.58
C SER A 330 -6.61 5.36 -14.62
N ALA A 331 -5.33 5.65 -14.77
CA ALA A 331 -4.84 6.64 -15.72
C ALA A 331 -3.62 6.14 -16.47
N ASP A 332 -3.69 6.22 -17.80
CA ASP A 332 -2.51 6.13 -18.67
C ASP A 332 -2.11 7.56 -19.05
N VAL A 333 -0.91 7.98 -18.64
CA VAL A 333 -0.40 9.34 -18.85
C VAL A 333 0.75 9.30 -19.83
N ASP A 334 0.71 10.16 -20.84
CA ASP A 334 1.86 10.52 -21.67
C ASP A 334 2.33 11.90 -21.20
N TRP A 335 3.47 11.94 -20.52
CA TRP A 335 3.93 13.09 -19.74
C TRP A 335 5.24 13.65 -20.31
N HIS A 336 5.15 14.82 -20.92
CA HIS A 336 6.27 15.56 -21.52
C HIS A 336 6.25 17.03 -21.12
N GLU A 337 5.70 17.33 -19.93
CA GLU A 337 5.64 18.69 -19.41
C GLU A 337 7.01 19.18 -18.92
N ASN A 338 7.12 20.50 -18.72
CA ASN A 338 8.32 21.14 -18.18
C ASN A 338 7.97 21.99 -16.96
N MET A 339 8.54 21.65 -15.80
CA MET A 339 8.32 22.35 -14.53
C MET A 339 6.82 22.48 -14.20
N LYS A 340 6.11 21.35 -14.29
CA LYS A 340 4.69 21.20 -13.97
C LYS A 340 4.47 20.14 -12.91
N PHE A 341 3.39 20.30 -12.16
CA PHE A 341 2.94 19.35 -11.16
C PHE A 341 1.47 18.98 -11.44
N LEU A 342 1.23 17.74 -11.85
CA LEU A 342 -0.11 17.18 -12.04
C LEU A 342 -0.64 16.59 -10.73
N LYS A 343 -1.84 17.00 -10.34
CA LYS A 343 -2.58 16.47 -9.19
C LYS A 343 -4.02 16.14 -9.57
N VAL A 344 -4.68 15.32 -8.77
CA VAL A 344 -6.12 15.07 -8.84
C VAL A 344 -6.81 15.48 -7.55
N GLN A 345 -7.97 16.12 -7.66
CA GLN A 345 -8.71 16.73 -6.55
C GLN A 345 -10.06 16.04 -6.31
N PHE A 346 -10.41 15.92 -5.03
CA PHE A 346 -11.64 15.32 -4.52
C PHE A 346 -12.22 16.24 -3.43
N PRO A 347 -13.03 17.25 -3.79
CA PRO A 347 -13.88 17.92 -2.82
C PRO A 347 -14.92 16.92 -2.31
N VAL A 348 -15.00 16.78 -0.99
CA VAL A 348 -15.96 15.88 -0.33
C VAL A 348 -16.86 16.66 0.62
N ASP A 349 -18.07 16.19 0.88
CA ASP A 349 -18.99 16.78 1.86
C ASP A 349 -18.72 16.23 3.26
N ILE A 350 -17.48 16.39 3.71
CA ILE A 350 -16.94 15.96 5.01
C ILE A 350 -16.08 17.08 5.57
N TYR A 351 -16.30 17.41 6.85
CA TYR A 351 -15.57 18.46 7.54
C TYR A 351 -14.92 17.92 8.82
N ASN A 352 -13.60 17.97 8.86
CA ASN A 352 -12.81 17.71 10.06
C ASN A 352 -11.58 18.63 10.05
N THR A 353 -11.11 19.05 11.23
CA THR A 353 -9.89 19.86 11.39
C THR A 353 -8.61 19.05 11.22
N ARG A 354 -8.73 17.72 11.11
CA ARG A 354 -7.63 16.79 10.86
C ARG A 354 -8.00 15.76 9.80
N ALA A 355 -6.99 15.33 9.06
CA ALA A 355 -7.04 14.19 8.15
C ALA A 355 -6.06 13.12 8.65
N SER A 356 -6.41 11.86 8.44
CA SER A 356 -5.62 10.70 8.84
C SER A 356 -4.88 10.14 7.63
N TYR A 357 -3.60 9.83 7.78
CA TYR A 357 -2.75 9.30 6.71
C TYR A 357 -2.09 8.01 7.17
N GLU A 358 -2.07 7.00 6.30
CA GLU A 358 -1.27 5.80 6.57
C GLU A 358 0.22 6.15 6.57
N THR A 359 0.93 5.66 7.59
CA THR A 359 2.40 5.67 7.71
C THR A 359 2.87 4.25 8.03
N GLN A 360 4.17 4.03 8.17
CA GLN A 360 4.73 2.74 8.56
C GLN A 360 4.08 2.26 9.86
N PHE A 361 3.39 1.11 9.80
CA PHE A 361 2.78 0.43 10.93
C PHE A 361 1.79 1.29 11.77
N GLY A 362 1.09 2.25 11.13
CA GLY A 362 0.09 3.04 11.86
C GLY A 362 -0.47 4.22 11.09
N ILE A 363 -0.98 5.20 11.84
CA ILE A 363 -1.69 6.37 11.33
C ILE A 363 -1.07 7.64 11.92
N VAL A 364 -0.85 8.64 11.06
CA VAL A 364 -0.51 10.00 11.47
C VAL A 364 -1.67 10.94 11.14
N GLU A 365 -2.08 11.75 12.12
CA GLU A 365 -3.06 12.82 11.91
C GLU A 365 -2.35 14.12 11.56
N ARG A 366 -2.80 14.81 10.51
CA ARG A 366 -2.29 16.13 10.12
C ARG A 366 -3.43 17.13 9.98
N PRO A 367 -3.20 18.42 10.28
CA PRO A 367 -4.25 19.44 10.22
C PRO A 367 -4.75 19.65 8.78
N THR A 368 -6.03 19.98 8.64
CA THR A 368 -6.65 20.37 7.34
C THR A 368 -6.74 21.88 7.16
N HIS A 369 -6.06 22.65 8.02
CA HIS A 369 -6.08 24.10 8.06
C HIS A 369 -4.66 24.64 8.23
N TYR A 370 -4.46 25.94 8.01
CA TYR A 370 -3.14 26.57 8.08
C TYR A 370 -3.04 27.62 9.20
N ASN A 371 -3.42 27.24 10.43
CA ASN A 371 -3.54 28.18 11.56
C ASN A 371 -2.18 28.61 12.13
N THR A 372 -1.20 27.71 12.14
CA THR A 372 0.16 27.96 12.63
C THR A 372 1.20 27.80 11.53
N SER A 373 2.44 28.23 11.77
CA SER A 373 3.57 27.97 10.85
C SER A 373 3.79 26.46 10.65
N TRP A 374 3.64 25.67 11.71
CA TRP A 374 3.77 24.21 11.68
C TRP A 374 2.68 23.54 10.82
N ASP A 375 1.48 24.13 10.79
CA ASP A 375 0.38 23.64 9.95
C ASP A 375 0.56 24.09 8.50
N MET A 376 0.95 25.36 8.29
CA MET A 376 1.28 25.91 6.97
C MET A 376 2.37 25.09 6.28
N ALA A 377 3.34 24.59 7.05
CA ALA A 377 4.38 23.71 6.55
C ALA A 377 3.82 22.38 6.01
N LYS A 378 2.63 21.93 6.39
CA LYS A 378 2.04 20.63 6.00
C LYS A 378 1.06 20.74 4.83
N PHE A 379 1.33 21.63 3.87
CA PHE A 379 0.52 21.78 2.65
C PHE A 379 0.71 20.66 1.62
N GLU A 380 1.74 19.83 1.79
CA GLU A 380 2.01 18.60 1.04
C GLU A 380 2.67 17.62 2.03
N VAL A 381 2.14 16.41 2.12
CA VAL A 381 2.52 15.45 3.16
C VAL A 381 2.68 14.06 2.58
N CYS A 382 3.51 13.23 3.21
CA CYS A 382 3.71 11.85 2.79
C CYS A 382 2.55 10.95 3.28
N CYS A 383 1.99 10.10 2.42
CA CYS A 383 1.05 9.05 2.77
C CYS A 383 1.45 7.74 2.09
N HIS A 384 1.16 6.60 2.70
CA HIS A 384 1.46 5.31 2.07
C HIS A 384 0.36 4.90 1.07
N LYS A 385 -0.60 4.06 1.48
CA LYS A 385 -1.64 3.49 0.58
C LYS A 385 -2.93 4.29 0.59
N TRP A 386 -3.19 5.07 1.64
CA TRP A 386 -4.43 5.84 1.76
C TRP A 386 -4.28 7.10 2.59
N ALA A 387 -5.17 8.06 2.31
CA ALA A 387 -5.44 9.24 3.11
C ALA A 387 -6.94 9.34 3.37
N ASP A 388 -7.34 9.70 4.58
CA ASP A 388 -8.72 9.69 5.04
C ASP A 388 -9.14 11.06 5.60
N LEU A 389 -10.34 11.48 5.22
CA LEU A 389 -11.06 12.56 5.89
C LEU A 389 -12.40 12.01 6.37
N SER A 390 -12.62 12.04 7.68
CA SER A 390 -13.81 11.45 8.28
C SER A 390 -14.39 12.31 9.42
N GLU A 391 -15.70 12.27 9.54
CA GLU A 391 -16.49 12.74 10.67
C GLU A 391 -16.85 11.57 11.58
N ALA A 392 -17.57 11.82 12.68
CA ALA A 392 -17.99 10.77 13.60
C ALA A 392 -18.87 9.68 12.97
N GLY A 393 -19.66 10.02 11.94
CA GLY A 393 -20.62 9.11 11.32
C GLY A 393 -20.25 8.59 9.94
N TYR A 394 -19.27 9.21 9.27
CA TYR A 394 -18.98 8.94 7.86
C TYR A 394 -17.61 9.47 7.45
N GLY A 395 -16.98 8.84 6.46
CA GLY A 395 -15.70 9.28 5.95
C GLY A 395 -15.48 8.91 4.50
N VAL A 396 -14.44 9.52 3.93
CA VAL A 396 -13.94 9.20 2.59
C VAL A 396 -12.44 8.99 2.67
N SER A 397 -12.00 7.81 2.26
CA SER A 397 -10.59 7.52 2.06
C SER A 397 -10.24 7.54 0.58
N ILE A 398 -9.11 8.16 0.23
CA ILE A 398 -8.51 8.09 -1.10
C ILE A 398 -7.40 7.04 -1.05
N LEU A 399 -7.58 5.96 -1.80
CA LEU A 399 -6.64 4.85 -1.94
C LEU A 399 -5.67 5.15 -3.09
N ASN A 400 -4.43 4.69 -3.02
CA ASN A 400 -3.46 4.80 -4.11
C ASN A 400 -2.56 3.56 -4.20
N ASP A 401 -1.99 3.34 -5.38
CA ASP A 401 -1.12 2.18 -5.66
C ASP A 401 0.39 2.49 -5.58
N SER A 402 0.79 3.76 -5.59
CA SER A 402 2.22 4.14 -5.72
C SER A 402 2.50 5.63 -5.51
N LYS A 403 1.54 6.40 -5.01
CA LYS A 403 1.61 7.86 -4.93
C LYS A 403 1.69 8.29 -3.48
N TYR A 404 2.82 8.86 -3.12
CA TYR A 404 3.13 9.16 -1.72
C TYR A 404 2.85 10.61 -1.33
N GLY A 405 2.72 11.53 -2.30
CA GLY A 405 2.35 12.93 -2.02
C GLY A 405 0.84 13.11 -1.91
N PHE A 406 0.39 13.71 -0.80
CA PHE A 406 -1.02 14.05 -0.58
C PHE A 406 -1.17 15.41 0.09
N ALA A 407 -2.33 16.03 -0.06
CA ALA A 407 -2.72 17.20 0.71
C ALA A 407 -4.22 17.20 1.00
N THR A 408 -4.62 17.46 2.24
CA THR A 408 -6.03 17.71 2.60
C THR A 408 -6.14 19.10 3.20
N SER A 409 -6.96 19.96 2.60
CA SER A 409 -7.17 21.34 3.05
C SER A 409 -8.66 21.64 3.07
N GLY A 410 -9.21 21.89 4.26
CA GLY A 410 -10.65 21.91 4.50
C GLY A 410 -11.25 20.56 4.08
N ASN A 411 -12.18 20.59 3.15
CA ASN A 411 -12.84 19.43 2.58
C ASN A 411 -12.26 18.99 1.22
N MET A 412 -11.16 19.62 0.78
CA MET A 412 -10.48 19.31 -0.47
C MET A 412 -9.36 18.32 -0.23
N MET A 413 -9.54 17.07 -0.67
CA MET A 413 -8.49 16.06 -0.70
C MET A 413 -7.77 16.10 -2.05
N ARG A 414 -6.45 15.94 -2.06
CA ARG A 414 -5.64 16.07 -3.28
C ARG A 414 -4.50 15.05 -3.29
N LEU A 415 -4.48 14.22 -4.33
CA LEU A 415 -3.40 13.27 -4.59
C LEU A 415 -2.43 13.84 -5.62
N SER A 416 -1.14 13.79 -5.30
CA SER A 416 -0.06 14.21 -6.19
C SER A 416 0.32 13.08 -7.16
N LEU A 417 0.19 13.32 -8.47
CA LEU A 417 0.34 12.28 -9.49
C LEU A 417 1.74 12.25 -10.11
N LEU A 418 2.15 13.36 -10.72
CA LEU A 418 3.42 13.47 -11.46
C LEU A 418 4.00 14.88 -11.34
N ARG A 419 5.33 14.96 -11.34
CA ARG A 419 6.08 16.21 -11.46
C ARG A 419 6.94 16.19 -12.72
N SER A 420 7.52 17.33 -13.09
CA SER A 420 8.50 17.43 -14.18
C SER A 420 9.64 18.38 -13.83
N PRO A 421 10.38 18.16 -12.72
CA PRO A 421 11.58 18.93 -12.44
C PRO A 421 12.63 18.70 -13.54
N LYS A 422 13.59 19.63 -13.66
CA LYS A 422 14.68 19.56 -14.66
C LYS A 422 16.07 19.50 -14.03
N ALA A 423 16.13 19.41 -12.71
CA ALA A 423 17.35 19.17 -11.96
C ALA A 423 17.03 18.30 -10.74
N PRO A 424 17.90 17.32 -10.41
CA PRO A 424 19.20 17.04 -11.04
C PRO A 424 19.11 16.13 -12.29
N ASP A 425 17.91 15.59 -12.58
CA ASP A 425 17.60 14.84 -13.79
C ASP A 425 16.80 15.72 -14.77
N ALA A 426 17.26 15.84 -16.02
CA ALA A 426 16.63 16.65 -17.06
C ALA A 426 15.34 16.01 -17.62
N ASN A 427 15.22 14.69 -17.47
CA ASN A 427 14.16 13.85 -18.01
C ASN A 427 13.31 13.19 -16.91
N ALA A 428 13.39 13.68 -15.67
CA ALA A 428 12.61 13.17 -14.55
C ALA A 428 11.13 13.02 -14.92
N ASP A 429 10.61 11.80 -14.78
CA ASP A 429 9.24 11.38 -15.08
C ASP A 429 8.79 11.58 -16.54
N MET A 430 9.65 11.91 -17.51
CA MET A 430 9.24 12.01 -18.91
C MET A 430 8.82 10.64 -19.47
N GLY A 431 7.73 10.60 -20.23
CA GLY A 431 7.23 9.41 -20.91
C GLY A 431 5.93 8.87 -20.31
N ARG A 432 5.78 7.55 -20.28
CA ARG A 432 4.50 6.89 -20.01
C ARG A 432 4.37 6.42 -18.57
N HIS A 433 3.22 6.69 -17.96
CA HIS A 433 2.89 6.26 -16.60
C HIS A 433 1.53 5.57 -16.57
N HIS A 434 1.42 4.55 -15.73
CA HIS A 434 0.14 3.97 -15.33
C HIS A 434 -0.07 4.20 -13.84
N ILE A 435 -1.19 4.82 -13.48
CA ILE A 435 -1.47 5.23 -12.10
C ILE A 435 -2.88 4.79 -11.72
N LYS A 436 -3.06 4.28 -10.50
CA LYS A 436 -4.39 3.97 -9.96
C LYS A 436 -4.66 4.66 -8.62
N TRP A 437 -5.90 5.07 -8.45
CA TRP A 437 -6.43 5.54 -7.17
C TRP A 437 -7.89 5.10 -7.00
N GLY A 438 -8.36 5.10 -5.76
CA GLY A 438 -9.72 4.73 -5.41
C GLY A 438 -10.38 5.77 -4.53
N ILE A 439 -11.67 6.00 -4.72
CA ILE A 439 -12.50 6.78 -3.78
C ILE A 439 -13.31 5.77 -2.97
N PHE A 440 -13.05 5.71 -1.67
CA PHE A 440 -13.63 4.74 -0.75
C PHE A 440 -14.45 5.45 0.34
N PRO A 441 -15.76 5.63 0.13
CA PRO A 441 -16.67 6.07 1.19
C PRO A 441 -16.89 4.95 2.22
N HIS A 442 -16.89 5.30 3.50
CA HIS A 442 -17.04 4.33 4.59
C HIS A 442 -17.85 4.90 5.76
N LYS A 443 -18.36 4.00 6.62
CA LYS A 443 -19.15 4.40 7.80
C LYS A 443 -18.25 4.70 8.98
N GLY A 444 -18.51 5.84 9.60
CA GLY A 444 -17.84 6.25 10.83
C GLY A 444 -16.50 6.94 10.57
N PRO A 445 -15.68 7.08 11.63
CA PRO A 445 -14.31 7.57 11.51
C PRO A 445 -13.42 6.55 10.81
N VAL A 446 -12.18 6.95 10.46
CA VAL A 446 -11.14 6.03 9.98
C VAL A 446 -11.05 4.79 10.88
N GLY A 447 -11.01 3.62 10.26
CA GLY A 447 -11.07 2.35 10.97
C GLY A 447 -10.53 1.19 10.15
N TRP A 448 -10.81 -0.03 10.63
CA TRP A 448 -10.35 -1.26 10.00
C TRP A 448 -10.75 -1.39 8.53
N GLN A 449 -11.94 -0.89 8.13
CA GLN A 449 -12.36 -1.00 6.73
C GLN A 449 -11.42 -0.25 5.78
N THR A 450 -10.92 0.92 6.17
CA THR A 450 -9.97 1.70 5.37
C THR A 450 -8.63 1.01 5.27
N VAL A 451 -8.10 0.48 6.38
CA VAL A 451 -6.84 -0.28 6.39
C VAL A 451 -6.97 -1.52 5.49
N LYS A 452 -8.00 -2.34 5.72
CA LYS A 452 -8.32 -3.53 4.91
C LYS A 452 -8.39 -3.17 3.43
N LYS A 453 -9.14 -2.12 3.05
CA LYS A 453 -9.31 -1.73 1.65
C LYS A 453 -8.02 -1.17 1.03
N GLY A 454 -7.22 -0.44 1.80
CA GLY A 454 -5.90 0.04 1.35
C GLY A 454 -4.94 -1.11 1.02
N PHE A 455 -4.91 -2.15 1.85
CA PHE A 455 -4.18 -3.39 1.55
C PHE A 455 -4.76 -4.11 0.34
N GLU A 456 -6.06 -4.35 0.28
CA GLU A 456 -6.69 -5.05 -0.86
C GLU A 456 -6.48 -4.35 -2.20
N PHE A 457 -6.41 -3.02 -2.21
CA PHE A 457 -6.13 -2.22 -3.40
C PHE A 457 -4.70 -2.40 -3.90
N ASN A 458 -3.74 -2.63 -3.00
CA ASN A 458 -2.32 -2.78 -3.32
C ASN A 458 -1.90 -4.26 -3.51
N PHE A 459 -2.59 -5.21 -2.87
CA PHE A 459 -2.35 -6.66 -2.93
C PHE A 459 -3.44 -7.37 -3.76
N PRO A 460 -3.41 -7.32 -5.11
CA PRO A 460 -4.40 -7.97 -5.95
C PRO A 460 -4.38 -9.49 -5.78
N ILE A 461 -5.56 -10.13 -5.84
CA ILE A 461 -5.65 -11.59 -5.87
C ILE A 461 -4.94 -12.14 -7.11
N ARG A 462 -4.15 -13.20 -6.92
CA ARG A 462 -3.51 -13.96 -8.00
C ARG A 462 -4.35 -15.20 -8.32
N ILE A 463 -4.61 -15.44 -9.60
CA ILE A 463 -5.19 -16.69 -10.09
C ILE A 463 -4.06 -17.66 -10.43
N ALA A 464 -4.24 -18.93 -10.07
CA ALA A 464 -3.43 -20.05 -10.54
C ALA A 464 -4.35 -21.22 -10.95
N SER A 465 -3.81 -22.28 -11.54
CA SER A 465 -4.50 -23.57 -11.66
C SER A 465 -3.76 -24.67 -10.90
N CYS A 466 -4.51 -25.67 -10.43
CA CYS A 466 -3.97 -26.85 -9.77
C CYS A 466 -4.28 -28.10 -10.61
N PRO A 467 -3.28 -28.79 -11.18
CA PRO A 467 -3.51 -29.94 -12.07
C PRO A 467 -4.21 -31.12 -11.39
N ASN A 468 -3.89 -31.37 -10.12
CA ASN A 468 -4.59 -32.34 -9.29
C ASN A 468 -5.77 -31.63 -8.65
N GLU A 469 -7.02 -32.08 -8.90
CA GLU A 469 -8.20 -31.56 -8.21
C GLU A 469 -7.88 -31.40 -6.71
N ILE A 470 -8.13 -30.22 -6.15
CA ILE A 470 -8.03 -29.99 -4.69
C ILE A 470 -9.16 -30.83 -4.05
N ARG A 471 -8.95 -32.14 -3.93
CA ARG A 471 -9.89 -33.08 -3.30
C ARG A 471 -9.80 -33.09 -1.78
N SER A 472 -8.97 -32.22 -1.20
CA SER A 472 -8.73 -32.20 0.24
C SER A 472 -9.10 -30.84 0.83
N PRO A 473 -9.93 -30.78 1.89
CA PRO A 473 -10.17 -29.58 2.69
C PRO A 473 -8.90 -28.95 3.32
N GLY A 474 -7.75 -29.61 3.19
CA GLY A 474 -6.48 -29.25 3.81
C GLY A 474 -5.57 -28.32 2.99
N LEU A 475 -6.03 -27.70 1.90
CA LEU A 475 -5.25 -26.71 1.13
C LEU A 475 -5.71 -25.26 1.33
N SER A 476 -6.71 -25.01 2.18
CA SER A 476 -7.02 -23.68 2.74
C SER A 476 -5.96 -23.29 3.78
N ALA A 477 -4.72 -23.29 3.32
CA ALA A 477 -3.51 -23.47 4.09
C ALA A 477 -2.75 -22.15 4.15
N SER A 478 -3.07 -21.31 5.13
CA SER A 478 -2.19 -20.20 5.48
C SER A 478 -1.07 -20.73 6.39
N PRO A 479 0.19 -20.26 6.24
CA PRO A 479 1.26 -20.63 7.16
C PRO A 479 0.93 -20.22 8.61
N VAL A 480 0.38 -19.01 8.80
CA VAL A 480 -0.10 -18.50 10.09
C VAL A 480 -1.38 -17.70 9.86
N LYS A 481 -2.37 -17.89 10.74
CA LYS A 481 -3.60 -17.10 10.80
C LYS A 481 -3.62 -16.27 12.09
N LEU A 482 -4.08 -15.04 11.94
CA LEU A 482 -4.40 -14.15 13.06
C LEU A 482 -5.91 -14.22 13.34
N ARG A 483 -6.28 -14.45 14.60
CA ARG A 483 -7.69 -14.49 15.03
C ARG A 483 -7.97 -13.52 16.15
N GLY A 484 -9.00 -12.69 15.95
CA GLY A 484 -9.35 -11.62 16.88
C GLY A 484 -8.49 -10.38 16.66
N GLY A 485 -8.61 -9.40 17.57
CA GLY A 485 -7.89 -8.12 17.50
C GLY A 485 -8.40 -7.22 16.37
N LEU A 486 -9.37 -6.35 16.67
CA LEU A 486 -9.86 -5.39 15.67
C LEU A 486 -8.75 -4.38 15.34
N GLY A 487 -8.36 -4.31 14.08
CA GLY A 487 -7.31 -3.39 13.63
C GLY A 487 -5.89 -3.95 13.73
N LEU A 488 -5.71 -5.21 14.15
CA LEU A 488 -4.43 -5.87 14.04
C LEU A 488 -4.19 -6.36 12.60
N VAL A 489 -2.96 -6.25 12.13
CA VAL A 489 -2.52 -6.73 10.82
C VAL A 489 -1.36 -7.69 11.03
N LEU A 490 -1.48 -8.93 10.54
CA LEU A 490 -0.35 -9.83 10.36
C LEU A 490 0.37 -9.46 9.06
N ASP A 491 1.43 -8.66 9.20
CA ASP A 491 2.10 -7.97 8.10
C ASP A 491 3.19 -8.81 7.44
N THR A 492 3.92 -9.60 8.20
CA THR A 492 5.04 -10.39 7.68
C THR A 492 4.88 -11.83 8.14
N ILE A 493 5.08 -12.78 7.21
CA ILE A 493 5.28 -14.19 7.52
C ILE A 493 6.48 -14.68 6.72
N LYS A 494 7.53 -15.11 7.42
CA LYS A 494 8.75 -15.65 6.82
C LYS A 494 9.31 -16.82 7.64
N ARG A 495 10.31 -17.52 7.13
CA ARG A 495 11.13 -18.44 7.94
C ARG A 495 12.15 -17.67 8.78
N ALA A 496 12.52 -18.18 9.96
CA ALA A 496 13.54 -17.55 10.80
C ALA A 496 14.91 -17.58 10.10
N GLU A 497 15.69 -16.50 10.25
CA GLU A 497 16.98 -16.38 9.53
C GLU A 497 18.02 -17.40 9.98
N ASP A 498 17.97 -17.81 11.24
CA ASP A 498 18.97 -18.67 11.86
C ASP A 498 18.55 -20.14 12.01
N ASP A 499 17.37 -20.54 11.49
CA ASP A 499 17.03 -21.96 11.38
C ASP A 499 18.08 -22.69 10.52
N THR A 500 18.46 -23.89 10.92
CA THR A 500 19.55 -24.66 10.28
C THR A 500 19.31 -24.94 8.79
N ASP A 501 18.06 -25.09 8.33
CA ASP A 501 17.73 -25.31 6.91
C ASP A 501 17.69 -24.03 6.05
N VAL A 502 17.64 -22.86 6.71
CA VAL A 502 17.50 -21.53 6.10
C VAL A 502 18.82 -20.78 6.11
N SER A 503 19.51 -20.79 7.24
CA SER A 503 20.72 -20.01 7.47
C SER A 503 21.76 -20.26 6.38
N PHE A 504 22.26 -19.15 5.85
CA PHE A 504 23.31 -19.04 4.86
C PHE A 504 24.23 -17.96 5.42
N ASP A 505 25.54 -18.23 5.54
CA ASP A 505 26.59 -17.44 6.22
C ASP A 505 26.95 -17.88 7.66
N ASN A 506 27.77 -17.07 8.35
CA ASN A 506 28.36 -17.36 9.66
C ASN A 506 27.43 -16.98 10.84
N LEU A 507 26.13 -16.83 10.60
CA LEU A 507 25.18 -16.59 11.68
C LEU A 507 25.09 -17.84 12.57
N PRO A 508 25.10 -17.69 13.92
CA PRO A 508 24.83 -18.80 14.81
C PRO A 508 23.50 -19.45 14.45
N THR A 509 23.48 -20.77 14.24
CA THR A 509 22.26 -21.47 13.84
C THR A 509 21.48 -22.00 15.05
N ARG A 510 20.15 -22.01 14.93
CA ARG A 510 19.23 -22.69 15.82
C ARG A 510 18.74 -23.97 15.14
N GLU A 511 18.68 -25.05 15.91
CA GLU A 511 18.01 -26.27 15.46
C GLU A 511 16.50 -26.04 15.49
N GLY A 512 15.80 -26.49 14.45
CA GLY A 512 14.36 -26.41 14.37
C GLY A 512 13.86 -25.86 13.05
N LYS A 513 12.54 -25.76 12.97
CA LYS A 513 11.80 -25.20 11.85
C LYS A 513 10.87 -24.13 12.39
N SER A 514 11.25 -22.87 12.27
CA SER A 514 10.55 -21.73 12.86
C SER A 514 9.90 -20.85 11.79
N ILE A 515 8.75 -20.30 12.12
CA ILE A 515 8.11 -19.19 11.39
C ILE A 515 8.30 -17.92 12.21
N VAL A 516 8.72 -16.84 11.55
CA VAL A 516 8.69 -15.48 12.13
C VAL A 516 7.47 -14.76 11.55
N CYS A 517 6.68 -14.18 12.44
CA CYS A 517 5.54 -13.36 12.07
C CYS A 517 5.58 -11.99 12.76
N ARG A 518 5.22 -10.94 12.03
CA ARG A 518 5.15 -9.57 12.57
C ARG A 518 3.71 -9.11 12.55
N VAL A 519 3.23 -8.68 13.71
CA VAL A 519 1.87 -8.17 13.90
C VAL A 519 1.96 -6.74 14.40
N TYR A 520 1.12 -5.85 13.86
CA TYR A 520 1.02 -4.51 14.39
C TYR A 520 -0.43 -4.06 14.55
N ASP A 521 -0.66 -3.12 15.47
CA ASP A 521 -1.93 -2.42 15.60
C ASP A 521 -2.00 -1.23 14.62
N ALA A 522 -2.86 -1.32 13.62
CA ALA A 522 -2.98 -0.32 12.57
C ALA A 522 -3.89 0.86 12.92
N ILE A 523 -4.75 0.74 13.95
CA ILE A 523 -5.81 1.74 14.25
C ILE A 523 -5.53 2.52 15.53
N GLY A 524 -4.71 1.98 16.45
CA GLY A 524 -4.27 2.69 17.64
C GLY A 524 -4.95 2.25 18.95
N GLY A 525 -5.29 0.96 19.07
CA GLY A 525 -5.95 0.37 20.23
C GLY A 525 -5.18 -0.79 20.89
N LYS A 526 -5.41 -0.99 22.18
CA LYS A 526 -4.94 -2.19 22.89
C LYS A 526 -5.78 -3.39 22.48
N ASN A 527 -5.16 -4.41 21.91
CA ASN A 527 -5.85 -5.56 21.31
C ASN A 527 -5.27 -6.88 21.79
N ARG A 528 -6.13 -7.91 21.86
CA ARG A 528 -5.74 -9.31 22.05
C ARG A 528 -6.13 -10.13 20.84
N ALA A 529 -5.27 -11.07 20.49
CA ALA A 529 -5.44 -11.96 19.36
C ALA A 529 -4.80 -13.31 19.63
N PHE A 530 -5.03 -14.25 18.71
CA PHE A 530 -4.43 -15.57 18.71
C PHE A 530 -3.71 -15.80 17.38
N LEU A 531 -2.48 -16.32 17.46
CA LEU A 531 -1.76 -16.85 16.30
C LEU A 531 -1.96 -18.37 16.25
N GLU A 532 -2.38 -18.86 15.09
CA GLU A 532 -2.55 -20.30 14.82
C GLU A 532 -1.86 -20.66 13.50
N THR A 533 -1.31 -21.87 13.41
CA THR A 533 -0.68 -22.40 12.19
C THR A 533 -1.67 -23.31 11.44
N GLY A 534 -1.63 -23.30 10.10
CA GLY A 534 -2.60 -24.04 9.29
C GLY A 534 -2.48 -25.57 9.37
N HIS A 535 -1.26 -26.11 9.46
CA HIS A 535 -1.00 -27.55 9.39
C HIS A 535 0.05 -28.09 10.36
N ALA A 536 1.05 -27.28 10.70
CA ALA A 536 2.10 -27.67 11.62
C ALA A 536 1.67 -27.41 13.06
N LYS A 537 2.07 -28.27 14.00
CA LYS A 537 1.83 -28.02 15.42
C LYS A 537 2.90 -27.07 15.96
N ILE A 538 2.49 -26.06 16.71
CA ILE A 538 3.40 -25.15 17.41
C ILE A 538 3.96 -25.88 18.63
N GLN A 539 5.27 -26.03 18.68
CA GLN A 539 5.99 -26.63 19.80
C GLN A 539 6.25 -25.60 20.89
N LYS A 540 6.74 -24.43 20.49
CA LYS A 540 7.07 -23.29 21.36
C LYS A 540 6.88 -21.98 20.61
N ALA A 541 6.65 -20.90 21.35
CA ALA A 541 6.51 -19.57 20.78
C ALA A 541 7.23 -18.54 21.64
N TRP A 542 7.79 -17.51 21.02
CA TRP A 542 8.44 -16.40 21.70
C TRP A 542 7.97 -15.07 21.12
N LYS A 543 7.87 -14.05 21.98
CA LYS A 543 7.93 -12.65 21.57
C LYS A 543 9.40 -12.28 21.39
N CYS A 544 9.72 -11.71 20.25
CA CYS A 544 11.08 -11.38 19.84
C CYS A 544 11.23 -9.87 19.60
N ASN A 545 12.47 -9.39 19.52
CA ASN A 545 12.75 -8.08 18.94
C ASN A 545 12.64 -8.13 17.39
N LEU A 546 12.90 -7.01 16.70
CA LEU A 546 12.83 -6.95 15.23
C LEU A 546 13.91 -7.80 14.54
N LEU A 547 15.01 -8.10 15.24
CA LEU A 547 16.14 -8.92 14.79
C LEU A 547 15.96 -10.42 15.12
N GLU A 548 14.77 -10.82 15.58
CA GLU A 548 14.44 -12.23 15.86
C GLU A 548 15.14 -12.82 17.10
N ASP A 549 15.69 -11.97 17.98
CA ASP A 549 16.18 -12.39 19.29
C ASP A 549 15.00 -12.66 20.23
N ASP A 550 15.03 -13.83 20.90
CA ASP A 550 13.96 -14.23 21.83
C ASP A 550 14.00 -13.39 23.11
N LEU A 551 12.85 -12.84 23.51
CA LEU A 551 12.71 -12.04 24.74
C LEU A 551 11.86 -12.76 25.78
N GLU A 552 10.66 -13.19 25.39
CA GLU A 552 9.65 -13.78 26.29
C GLU A 552 9.04 -15.03 25.66
N GLU A 553 9.09 -16.17 26.34
CA GLU A 553 8.39 -17.39 25.90
C GLU A 553 6.89 -17.26 26.20
N LEU A 554 6.06 -17.51 25.19
CA LEU A 554 4.61 -17.35 25.25
C LEU A 554 3.90 -18.69 25.47
N PRO A 555 2.84 -18.73 26.28
CA PRO A 555 2.06 -19.95 26.49
C PRO A 555 1.27 -20.33 25.23
N ILE A 556 1.19 -21.64 24.97
CA ILE A 556 0.34 -22.21 23.92
C ILE A 556 -0.94 -22.74 24.56
N VAL A 557 -2.09 -22.17 24.20
CA VAL A 557 -3.41 -22.53 24.73
C VAL A 557 -4.26 -23.09 23.60
N ASN A 558 -4.69 -24.35 23.72
CA ASN A 558 -5.47 -25.05 22.69
C ASN A 558 -4.82 -25.03 21.30
N GLY A 559 -3.48 -25.11 21.23
CA GLY A 559 -2.72 -25.08 19.98
C GLY A 559 -2.53 -23.68 19.37
N CYS A 560 -2.98 -22.62 20.05
CA CYS A 560 -2.83 -21.23 19.60
C CYS A 560 -1.90 -20.46 20.56
N VAL A 561 -1.23 -19.43 20.06
CA VAL A 561 -0.43 -18.50 20.88
C VAL A 561 -1.27 -17.25 21.16
N GLU A 562 -1.56 -16.97 22.43
CA GLU A 562 -2.24 -15.73 22.81
C GLU A 562 -1.25 -14.56 22.76
N ILE A 563 -1.64 -13.48 22.10
CA ILE A 563 -0.85 -12.26 21.98
C ILE A 563 -1.66 -11.03 22.43
N GLU A 564 -0.96 -10.06 23.01
CA GLU A 564 -1.50 -8.75 23.38
C GLU A 564 -0.58 -7.67 22.82
N LEU A 565 -1.16 -6.69 22.11
CA LEU A 565 -0.46 -5.54 21.56
C LEU A 565 -1.04 -4.25 22.14
N GLN A 566 -0.16 -3.31 22.49
CA GLN A 566 -0.51 -1.94 22.82
C GLN A 566 -0.80 -1.12 21.56
N ARG A 567 -1.29 0.11 21.77
CA ARG A 567 -1.54 1.09 20.71
C ARG A 567 -0.30 1.28 19.82
N PHE A 568 -0.48 1.06 18.52
CA PHE A 568 0.57 1.15 17.48
C PHE A 568 1.83 0.33 17.78
N GLU A 569 1.73 -0.72 18.60
CA GLU A 569 2.84 -1.63 18.83
C GLU A 569 3.07 -2.47 17.57
N LEU A 570 4.33 -2.61 17.16
CA LEU A 570 4.82 -3.62 16.22
C LEU A 570 5.49 -4.71 17.04
N ALA A 571 4.96 -5.92 17.00
CA ALA A 571 5.47 -7.07 17.72
C ALA A 571 5.90 -8.17 16.75
N THR A 572 7.06 -8.78 17.04
CA THR A 572 7.57 -9.94 16.31
C THR A 572 7.36 -11.20 17.16
N TYR A 573 6.92 -12.28 16.54
CA TYR A 573 6.77 -13.58 17.18
C TYR A 573 7.49 -14.66 16.37
N ARG A 574 8.22 -15.53 17.07
CA ARG A 574 8.83 -16.72 16.50
C ARG A 574 8.07 -17.96 16.96
N LEU A 575 7.59 -18.76 16.02
CA LEU A 575 6.82 -19.98 16.23
C LEU A 575 7.67 -21.17 15.82
N LEU A 576 8.18 -21.94 16.78
CA LEU A 576 8.89 -23.20 16.50
C LEU A 576 7.88 -24.31 16.24
N LEU A 577 8.03 -25.00 15.13
CA LEU A 577 7.16 -26.08 14.68
C LEU A 577 7.72 -27.45 15.09
N ASP A 578 6.82 -28.43 15.24
CA ASP A 578 7.14 -29.86 15.46
C ASP A 578 7.77 -30.57 14.25
#